data_AF-A0AAE6R6Y4-F1
#
_entry.id   AF-A0AAE6R6Y4-F1
#
_cell.length_a   1.000
_cell.length_b   1.000
_cell.length_c   1.000
_cell.angle_alpha   90.00
_cell.angle_beta   90.00
_cell.angle_gamma   90.00
#
_symmetry.space_group_name_H-M   'P 1'
#
loop_
_entity.id
_entity.type
_entity.pdbx_description
1 polymer ?
#
loop_
_entity_poly.entity_id
_entity_poly.type
_entity_poly.pdbx_seq_one_letter_code
_entity_poly.pdbx_strand_id
1 'polypeptide(L)' 'MLVVDNVRLGDLLAALGQYRSGHLGVDAKVADLRVTGSFPLTDTDLALASLVPALPVKIERHTQWWVNVVPK' A
#
# COMPACT_ATOMS: atom_id res chain seq x y z
N MET A 1 12.85 7.13 -1.76
CA MET A 1 12.17 6.66 -0.53
C MET A 1 11.08 7.66 -0.20
N LEU A 2 9.92 7.17 0.21
CA LEU A 2 8.82 7.95 0.75
C LEU A 2 8.80 7.72 2.26
N VAL A 3 8.99 8.78 3.05
CA VAL A 3 8.86 8.71 4.51
C VAL A 3 7.49 9.22 4.86
N VAL A 4 6.71 8.41 5.55
CA VAL A 4 5.38 8.79 6.04
C VAL A 4 5.34 8.71 7.56
N ASP A 5 4.69 9.69 8.16
CA ASP A 5 4.45 9.75 9.59
C ASP A 5 2.95 9.94 9.84
N ASN A 6 2.33 8.95 10.48
CA ASN A 6 0.90 8.97 10.83
C ASN A 6 -0.04 9.25 9.63
N VAL A 7 0.29 8.70 8.45
CA VAL A 7 -0.50 8.89 7.22
C VAL A 7 -1.55 7.77 7.10
N ARG A 8 -2.69 8.07 6.49
CA ARG A 8 -3.71 7.05 6.19
C ARG A 8 -3.19 6.09 5.13
N LEU A 9 -3.45 4.81 5.28
CA LEU A 9 -3.04 3.78 4.33
C LEU A 9 -3.59 4.08 2.93
N GLY A 10 -4.82 4.58 2.82
CA GLY A 10 -5.41 4.98 1.55
C GLY A 10 -4.60 6.06 0.83
N ASP A 11 -4.16 7.10 1.56
CA ASP A 11 -3.36 8.18 1.00
C ASP A 11 -1.96 7.70 0.59
N LEU A 12 -1.35 6.83 1.42
CA LEU A 12 -0.07 6.20 1.11
C LEU A 12 -0.17 5.36 -0.17
N LEU A 13 -1.20 4.52 -0.30
CA LEU A 13 -1.41 3.68 -1.48
C LEU A 13 -1.74 4.51 -2.72
N ALA A 14 -2.50 5.59 -2.58
CA ALA A 14 -2.75 6.52 -3.68
C ALA A 14 -1.45 7.18 -4.15
N ALA A 15 -0.59 7.62 -3.23
CA ALA A 15 0.72 8.18 -3.55
C ALA A 15 1.63 7.14 -4.22
N LEU A 16 1.70 5.92 -3.69
CA LEU A 16 2.47 4.82 -4.28
C LEU A 16 1.94 4.42 -5.67
N GLY A 17 0.63 4.49 -5.87
CA GLY A 17 -0.02 4.26 -7.15
C GLY A 17 0.42 5.23 -8.25
N GLN A 18 0.84 6.45 -7.90
CA GLN A 18 1.40 7.41 -8.87
C GLN A 18 2.77 7.00 -9.42
N TYR A 19 3.54 6.22 -8.64
CA TYR A 19 4.87 5.74 -9.03
C TYR A 19 4.86 4.34 -9.64
N ARG A 20 3.72 3.64 -9.56
CA ARG A 20 3.53 2.29 -10.09
C ARG A 20 2.83 2.33 -11.45
N SER A 21 3.33 1.56 -12.40
CA SER A 21 2.59 1.24 -13.61
C SER A 21 1.51 0.18 -13.32
N GLY A 22 0.24 0.59 -13.21
CA GLY A 22 -0.89 -0.32 -13.01
C GLY A 22 -1.99 0.24 -12.12
N HIS A 23 -2.90 -0.64 -11.70
CA HIS A 23 -3.96 -0.35 -10.74
C HIS A 23 -3.56 -0.83 -9.34
N LEU A 24 -3.61 0.09 -8.38
CA LEU A 24 -3.45 -0.19 -6.96
C LEU A 24 -4.71 0.27 -6.24
N GLY A 25 -5.55 -0.70 -5.85
CA GLY A 25 -6.76 -0.44 -5.09
C GLY A 25 -6.55 -0.65 -3.60
N VAL A 26 -7.37 0.05 -2.82
CA VAL A 26 -7.42 -0.03 -1.36
C VAL A 26 -8.86 -0.26 -0.92
N ASP A 27 -9.08 -1.22 -0.02
CA ASP A 27 -10.38 -1.44 0.60
C ASP A 27 -10.67 -0.35 1.65
N ALA A 28 -11.89 0.18 1.63
CA ALA A 28 -12.32 1.24 2.53
C ALA A 28 -12.17 0.89 4.02
N LYS A 29 -12.24 -0.40 4.39
CA LYS A 29 -12.06 -0.87 5.77
C LYS A 29 -10.66 -0.66 6.31
N VAL A 30 -9.65 -0.68 5.44
CA VAL A 30 -8.24 -0.52 5.81
C VAL A 30 -7.68 0.85 5.40
N ALA A 31 -8.40 1.60 4.56
CA ALA A 31 -7.96 2.91 4.08
C ALA A 31 -7.66 3.92 5.19
N ASP A 32 -8.40 3.87 6.31
CA ASP A 32 -8.20 4.76 7.46
C ASP A 32 -7.11 4.31 8.44
N LEU A 33 -6.48 3.14 8.23
CA LEU A 33 -5.37 2.68 9.08
C LEU A 33 -4.20 3.66 9.01
N ARG A 34 -3.59 3.93 10.16
CA ARG A 34 -2.42 4.82 10.25
C ARG A 34 -1.15 4.04 10.03
N VAL A 35 -0.31 4.57 9.16
CA VAL A 35 0.96 3.98 8.75
C VAL A 35 2.06 5.00 8.98
N THR A 36 3.13 4.52 9.61
CA THR A 36 4.36 5.27 9.84
C THR A 36 5.50 4.38 9.38
N GLY A 37 6.42 4.94 8.58
CA GLY A 37 7.55 4.18 8.07
C GLY A 37 8.19 4.79 6.83
N SER A 38 9.26 4.15 6.38
CA SER A 38 9.93 4.47 5.13
C SER A 38 9.62 3.41 4.08
N PHE A 39 9.07 3.83 2.96
CA PHE A 39 8.66 2.96 1.86
C PHE A 39 9.53 3.25 0.62
N PRO A 40 10.12 2.22 -0.02
CA PRO A 40 10.83 2.41 -1.27
C PRO A 40 9.85 2.79 -2.39
N LEU A 41 10.18 3.84 -3.15
CA LEU A 41 9.40 4.26 -4.33
C LEU A 41 9.80 3.48 -5.59
N THR A 42 11.03 2.95 -5.63
CA THR A 42 11.58 2.20 -6.77
C THR A 42 10.94 0.82 -6.91
N ASP A 43 10.53 0.22 -5.79
CA ASP A 43 9.90 -1.10 -5.74
C ASP A 43 8.66 -1.04 -4.84
N THR A 44 7.52 -0.78 -5.46
CA THR A 44 6.23 -0.69 -4.77
C THR A 44 5.79 -2.04 -4.21
N ASP A 45 6.16 -3.17 -4.84
CA ASP A 45 5.81 -4.50 -4.33
C ASP A 45 6.53 -4.79 -3.01
N LEU A 46 7.78 -4.36 -2.87
CA LEU A 46 8.53 -4.44 -1.61
C LEU A 46 7.91 -3.52 -0.53
N ALA A 47 7.47 -2.32 -0.91
CA ALA A 47 6.75 -1.42 -0.01
C ALA A 47 5.40 -2.01 0.46
N LEU A 48 4.67 -2.70 -0.41
CA LEU A 48 3.42 -3.37 -0.04
C LEU A 48 3.69 -4.55 0.89
N ALA A 49 4.71 -5.36 0.60
CA ALA A 49 5.08 -6.52 1.40
C ALA A 49 5.47 -6.14 2.85
N SER A 50 6.01 -4.94 3.09
CA SER A 50 6.33 -4.48 4.44
C SER A 50 5.10 -4.01 5.24
N LEU A 51 3.97 -3.73 4.58
CA LEU A 51 2.70 -3.38 5.25
C LEU A 51 2.00 -4.61 5.86
N VAL A 52 2.11 -5.76 5.20
CA VAL A 52 1.46 -7.03 5.62
C VAL A 52 1.82 -7.47 7.05
N PRO A 53 3.08 -7.42 7.50
CA PRO A 53 3.42 -7.77 8.89
C PRO A 53 3.09 -6.66 9.89
N ALA A 54 3.00 -5.40 9.46
CA ALA A 54 2.77 -4.25 10.35
C ALA A 54 1.29 -3.98 10.63
N LEU A 55 0.38 -4.44 9.75
CA LEU A 55 -1.04 -4.12 9.77
C LEU A 55 -1.89 -5.37 9.46
N PRO A 56 -3.17 -5.42 9.89
CA PRO A 56 -4.10 -6.49 9.55
C PRO A 56 -4.60 -6.37 8.10
N VAL A 57 -3.68 -6.38 7.15
CA VAL A 57 -3.93 -6.21 5.71
C VAL A 57 -3.42 -7.41 4.93
N LYS A 58 -4.02 -7.66 3.78
CA LYS A 58 -3.69 -8.69 2.82
C LYS A 58 -3.59 -8.06 1.44
N ILE A 59 -2.62 -8.52 0.65
CA ILE A 59 -2.44 -8.09 -0.73
C ILE A 59 -3.08 -9.13 -1.64
N GLU A 60 -4.06 -8.72 -2.43
CA GLU A 60 -4.68 -9.52 -3.48
C GLU A 60 -4.18 -9.07 -4.84
N ARG A 61 -3.45 -9.95 -5.51
CA ARG A 61 -2.93 -9.69 -6.86
C ARG A 61 -3.82 -10.44 -7.84
N HIS A 62 -4.70 -9.72 -8.53
CA HIS A 62 -5.52 -10.30 -9.57
C HIS A 62 -4.71 -10.52 -10.87
N THR A 63 -3.83 -9.58 -11.20
CA THR A 63 -2.90 -9.67 -12.34
C THR A 63 -1.58 -8.98 -11.99
N GLN A 64 -0.58 -9.06 -12.89
CA GLN A 64 0.71 -8.38 -12.69
C GLN A 64 0.58 -6.85 -12.58
N TRP A 65 -0.45 -6.25 -13.19
CA TRP A 65 -0.72 -4.81 -13.15
C TRP A 65 -1.85 -4.43 -12.19
N TRP A 66 -2.56 -5.38 -11.59
CA TRP A 66 -3.68 -5.12 -10.70
C TRP A 66 -3.44 -5.71 -9.32
N VAL A 67 -3.31 -4.82 -8.34
CA VAL A 67 -3.13 -5.15 -6.93
C VAL A 67 -4.21 -4.48 -6.11
N ASN A 68 -4.82 -5.21 -5.19
CA ASN A 68 -5.77 -4.73 -4.21
C ASN A 68 -5.25 -4.98 -2.80
N VAL A 69 -5.37 -3.98 -1.93
CA VAL A 69 -5.07 -4.12 -0.50
C VAL A 69 -6.40 -4.25 0.24
N VAL A 70 -6.64 -5.43 0.80
CA VAL A 70 -7.88 -5.78 1.51
C VAL A 70 -7.57 -6.07 2.98
N PRO A 71 -8.54 -5.95 3.91
CA PRO A 71 -8.36 -6.43 5.27
C PRO A 71 -8.08 -7.94 5.30
N LYS A 72 -7.21 -8.35 6.22
CA LYS A 72 -6.98 -9.77 6.55
C LYS A 72 -8.05 -10.30 7.49
#